data_AF-A0A4Y2EIR5-F1
#
_entry.id   AF-A0A4Y2EIR5-F1
#
_cell.length_a   1.000
_cell.length_b   1.000
_cell.length_c   1.000
_cell.angle_alpha   90.00
_cell.angle_beta   90.00
_cell.angle_gamma   90.00
#
_symmetry.space_group_name_H-M   'P 1'
#
loop_
_entity.id
_entity.type
_entity.pdbx_description
1 polymer ?
#
loop_
_entity_poly.entity_id
_entity_poly.type
_entity_poly.pdbx_seq_one_letter_code
_entity_poly.pdbx_strand_id
1 'polypeptide(L)'
;MEKKLYQIQNVKSNSNDKNKQEISLHISECKQINSHCSQTTEEQVNLPQSVTENKCELRKEVNDVIKNFDSVFSKDKYVVGELRVEPQRIVLNSDLPVSLRPYCTSPVEEQEIRSQVEKLLQAGLIKESNSPYSSPYPSWIVY
;
A
#
# COMPACT_ATOMS: atom_id res chain seq x y z
N MET A 1 -12.36 -8.56 -46.35
CA MET A 1 -10.92 -8.71 -46.70
C MET A 1 -10.28 -7.39 -46.29
N GLU A 2 -9.35 -7.28 -45.35
CA GLU A 2 -8.25 -8.14 -44.92
C GLU A 2 -8.11 -8.11 -43.37
N LYS A 3 -7.87 -9.26 -42.75
CA LYS A 3 -7.45 -9.33 -41.34
C LYS A 3 -5.93 -9.19 -41.31
N LYS A 4 -5.40 -8.02 -40.90
CA LYS A 4 -3.96 -7.88 -40.63
C LYS A 4 -3.64 -8.59 -39.31
N LEU A 5 -3.07 -9.77 -39.44
CA LEU A 5 -2.54 -10.60 -38.36
C LEU A 5 -1.19 -10.02 -37.92
N TYR A 6 -1.16 -9.27 -36.82
CA TYR A 6 0.10 -8.84 -36.22
C TYR A 6 0.69 -9.99 -35.38
N GLN A 7 1.89 -10.44 -35.76
CA GLN A 7 2.66 -11.43 -35.01
C GLN A 7 3.19 -10.80 -33.73
N ILE A 8 2.80 -11.36 -32.57
CA ILE A 8 3.39 -11.02 -31.28
C ILE A 8 4.74 -11.72 -31.20
N GLN A 9 5.82 -10.94 -31.17
CA GLN A 9 7.16 -11.46 -30.88
C GLN A 9 7.18 -11.94 -29.42
N ASN A 10 7.37 -13.25 -29.25
CA ASN A 10 7.61 -13.89 -27.96
C ASN A 10 8.94 -13.36 -27.38
N VAL A 11 8.88 -12.40 -26.46
CA VAL A 11 10.00 -12.12 -25.58
C VAL A 11 10.04 -13.24 -24.54
N LYS A 12 10.90 -14.23 -24.76
CA LYS A 12 11.25 -15.26 -23.77
C LYS A 12 11.88 -14.57 -22.56
N SER A 13 11.09 -14.32 -21.52
CA SER A 13 11.61 -13.99 -20.20
C SER A 13 12.19 -15.26 -19.58
N ASN A 14 13.48 -15.50 -19.81
CA ASN A 14 14.26 -16.55 -19.13
C ASN A 14 14.41 -16.14 -17.65
N SER A 15 13.37 -16.38 -16.84
CA SER A 15 13.47 -16.30 -15.39
C SER A 15 14.16 -17.56 -14.88
N ASN A 16 15.48 -17.48 -14.67
CA ASN A 16 16.28 -18.55 -14.04
C ASN A 16 15.60 -19.04 -12.75
N ASP A 17 15.46 -20.36 -12.59
CA ASP A 17 14.84 -21.02 -11.43
C ASP A 17 15.46 -20.61 -10.08
N LYS A 18 16.72 -20.13 -10.09
CA LYS A 18 17.40 -19.57 -8.92
C LYS A 18 16.68 -18.32 -8.38
N ASN A 19 16.17 -17.46 -9.26
CA ASN A 19 15.52 -16.19 -8.88
C ASN A 19 14.11 -16.43 -8.29
N LYS A 20 13.40 -17.48 -8.75
CA LYS A 20 12.12 -17.91 -8.15
C LYS A 20 12.30 -18.49 -6.74
N GLN A 21 13.38 -19.25 -6.52
CA GLN A 21 13.69 -19.81 -5.20
C GLN A 21 14.10 -18.71 -4.21
N GLU A 22 14.88 -17.72 -4.67
CA GLU A 22 15.32 -16.57 -3.87
C GLU A 22 14.15 -15.66 -3.45
N ILE A 23 13.20 -15.38 -4.37
CA ILE A 23 11.97 -14.64 -4.06
C ILE A 23 11.06 -15.43 -3.10
N SER A 24 10.97 -16.75 -3.28
CA SER A 24 10.20 -17.62 -2.38
C SER A 24 10.76 -17.61 -0.96
N LEU A 25 12.09 -17.62 -0.80
CA LEU A 25 12.76 -17.56 0.50
C LEU A 25 12.49 -16.22 1.20
N HIS A 26 12.58 -15.11 0.46
CA HIS A 26 12.35 -13.77 0.99
C HIS A 26 10.88 -13.55 1.41
N ILE A 27 9.91 -14.09 0.68
CA ILE A 27 8.49 -14.02 1.07
C ILE A 27 8.20 -14.81 2.35
N SER A 28 8.86 -15.96 2.54
CA SER A 28 8.73 -16.74 3.78
C SER A 28 9.39 -16.07 4.99
N GLU A 29 10.51 -15.37 4.79
CA GLU A 29 11.15 -14.57 5.85
C GLU A 29 10.27 -13.37 6.24
N CYS A 30 9.66 -12.68 5.28
CA CYS A 30 8.71 -11.60 5.58
C CYS A 30 7.44 -12.07 6.33
N LYS A 31 7.00 -13.33 6.12
CA LYS A 31 5.89 -13.93 6.88
C LYS A 31 6.25 -14.23 8.34
N GLN A 32 7.52 -14.58 8.64
CA GLN A 32 7.99 -14.78 10.01
C GLN A 32 8.11 -13.45 10.77
N ILE A 33 8.47 -12.36 10.09
CA ILE A 33 8.55 -11.03 10.71
C ILE A 33 7.15 -10.53 11.12
N ASN A 34 6.10 -10.86 10.37
CA ASN A 34 4.73 -10.45 10.68
C ASN A 34 4.08 -11.24 11.84
N SER A 35 4.61 -12.41 12.23
CA SER A 35 4.07 -13.18 13.36
C SER A 35 4.61 -12.73 14.73
N HIS A 36 5.68 -11.94 14.75
CA HIS A 36 6.24 -11.41 16.00
C HIS A 36 5.65 -10.04 16.41
N CYS A 37 4.77 -9.46 15.59
CA CYS A 37 4.12 -8.17 15.87
C CYS A 37 2.68 -8.35 16.37
N SER A 38 2.47 -9.16 17.41
CA SER A 38 1.14 -9.28 18.03
C SER A 38 1.15 -9.49 19.55
N GLN A 39 2.29 -9.28 20.21
CA GLN A 39 2.36 -9.31 21.68
C GLN A 39 3.28 -8.22 22.20
N THR A 40 2.87 -6.96 22.05
CA THR A 40 3.28 -5.93 23.01
C THR A 40 2.27 -5.93 24.15
N THR A 41 2.41 -6.89 25.06
CA THR A 41 2.11 -6.62 26.47
C THR A 41 3.06 -5.51 26.91
N GLU A 42 2.54 -4.54 27.65
CA GLU A 42 3.09 -3.20 27.92
C GLU A 42 4.47 -3.11 28.63
N GLU A 43 5.34 -4.13 28.57
CA GLU A 43 6.45 -4.22 29.52
C GLU A 43 7.89 -4.26 29.01
N GLN A 44 8.19 -4.53 27.73
CA GLN A 44 9.58 -4.78 27.31
C GLN A 44 10.04 -3.89 26.14
N VAL A 45 10.02 -2.56 26.33
CA VAL A 45 10.97 -1.69 25.61
C VAL A 45 12.30 -1.78 26.38
N ASN A 46 13.31 -2.45 25.82
CA ASN A 46 14.66 -2.50 26.39
C ASN A 46 15.32 -1.12 26.25
N LEU A 47 15.25 -0.30 27.32
CA LEU A 47 15.99 0.96 27.44
C LEU A 47 17.46 0.67 27.83
N PRO A 48 18.44 1.43 27.30
CA PRO A 48 19.85 1.29 27.67
C PRO A 48 20.10 1.51 29.18
N GLN A 49 21.06 0.78 29.73
CA GLN A 49 21.35 0.60 31.17
C GLN A 49 21.73 1.85 31.99
N SER A 50 21.70 3.07 31.42
CA SER A 50 21.94 4.31 32.17
C SER A 50 20.68 4.85 32.87
N VAL A 51 19.57 4.11 32.84
CA VAL A 51 18.25 4.52 33.35
C VAL A 51 17.78 3.55 34.44
N THR A 52 18.53 3.44 35.53
CA THR A 52 18.23 2.44 36.58
C THR A 52 17.51 2.99 37.81
N GLU A 53 17.40 4.31 38.01
CA GLU A 53 16.78 4.84 39.24
C GLU A 53 15.34 5.37 39.10
N ASN A 54 14.89 5.82 37.92
CA ASN A 54 13.54 6.41 37.73
C ASN A 54 12.67 5.76 36.62
N LYS A 55 12.81 4.45 36.42
CA LYS A 55 12.09 3.70 35.35
C LYS A 55 10.57 3.93 35.36
N CYS A 56 9.95 3.97 36.54
CA CYS A 56 8.49 4.13 36.66
C CYS A 56 8.02 5.55 36.33
N GLU A 57 8.81 6.57 36.67
CA GLU A 57 8.47 7.97 36.39
C GLU A 57 8.63 8.28 34.91
N LEU A 58 9.71 7.81 34.29
CA LEU A 58 9.92 7.96 32.85
C LEU A 58 8.86 7.25 32.01
N ARG A 59 8.39 6.07 32.44
CA ARG A 59 7.28 5.39 31.77
C ARG A 59 5.99 6.20 31.82
N LYS A 60 5.73 6.91 32.92
CA LYS A 60 4.57 7.80 33.03
C LYS A 60 4.72 9.00 32.12
N GLU A 61 5.87 9.67 32.15
CA GLU A 61 6.14 10.84 31.31
C GLU A 61 6.00 10.51 29.81
N VAL A 62 6.59 9.39 29.36
CA VAL A 62 6.47 8.94 27.96
C VAL A 62 5.02 8.65 27.60
N ASN A 63 4.27 7.95 28.46
CA ASN A 63 2.85 7.66 28.22
C ASN A 63 2.01 8.94 28.19
N ASP A 64 2.30 9.91 29.05
CA ASP A 64 1.61 11.19 29.09
C ASP A 64 1.87 11.98 27.80
N VAL A 65 3.11 12.01 27.30
CA VAL A 65 3.44 12.62 26.01
C VAL A 65 2.70 11.92 24.86
N ILE A 66 2.72 10.58 24.80
CA ILE A 66 2.01 9.83 23.75
C ILE A 66 0.52 10.15 23.78
N LYS A 67 -0.10 10.20 24.96
CA LYS A 67 -1.52 10.55 25.12
C LYS A 67 -1.82 12.00 24.73
N ASN A 68 -0.96 12.94 25.11
CA ASN A 68 -1.11 14.36 24.78
C ASN A 68 -1.06 14.61 23.27
N PHE A 69 -0.30 13.80 22.53
CA PHE A 69 -0.15 13.89 21.07
C PHE A 69 -0.81 12.73 20.31
N ASP A 70 -1.83 12.10 20.90
CA ASP A 70 -2.51 10.93 20.33
C ASP A 70 -3.06 11.18 18.91
N SER A 71 -3.49 12.42 18.63
CA SER A 71 -3.99 12.83 17.30
C SER A 71 -2.94 12.90 16.18
N VAL A 72 -1.64 12.95 16.54
CA VAL A 72 -0.54 12.99 15.57
C VAL A 72 -0.30 11.61 14.94
N PHE A 73 -0.70 10.55 15.62
CA PHE A 73 -0.47 9.18 15.19
C PHE A 73 -1.65 8.62 14.40
N SER A 74 -1.37 8.05 13.22
CA SER A 74 -2.35 7.25 12.49
C SER A 74 -2.60 5.93 13.21
N LYS A 75 -3.83 5.75 13.72
CA LYS A 75 -4.25 4.52 14.42
C LYS A 75 -4.74 3.42 13.47
N ASP A 76 -5.15 3.83 12.27
CA ASP A 76 -5.58 2.93 11.21
C ASP A 76 -4.99 3.40 9.88
N LYS A 77 -4.79 2.46 8.95
CA LYS A 77 -4.19 2.72 7.62
C LYS A 77 -5.03 3.63 6.72
N TYR A 78 -6.32 3.80 7.01
CA TYR A 78 -7.23 4.65 6.24
C TYR A 78 -7.45 6.01 6.90
N VAL A 79 -6.88 6.26 8.08
CA VAL A 79 -6.87 7.59 8.72
C VAL A 79 -5.76 8.41 8.07
N VAL A 80 -6.16 9.17 7.04
CA VAL A 80 -5.29 10.12 6.35
C VAL A 80 -5.60 11.52 6.87
N GLY A 81 -4.56 12.31 7.13
CA GLY A 81 -4.73 13.71 7.54
C GLY A 81 -5.37 14.54 6.42
N GLU A 82 -6.23 15.49 6.80
CA GLU A 82 -6.85 16.43 5.88
C GLU A 82 -6.13 17.78 5.92
N LEU A 83 -5.78 18.30 4.74
CA LEU A 83 -5.18 19.62 4.61
C LEU A 83 -6.23 20.62 4.13
N ARG A 84 -6.48 21.67 4.91
CA ARG A 84 -7.46 22.74 4.60
C ARG A 84 -6.86 23.80 3.66
N VAL A 85 -6.37 23.39 2.51
CA VAL A 85 -5.82 24.27 1.47
C VAL A 85 -6.63 24.16 0.18
N GLU A 86 -6.37 25.06 -0.77
CA GLU A 86 -6.95 24.97 -2.10
C GLU A 86 -6.63 23.59 -2.75
N PRO A 87 -7.59 22.96 -3.44
CA PRO A 87 -7.34 21.74 -4.20
C PRO A 87 -6.14 21.87 -5.15
N GLN A 88 -5.27 20.88 -5.15
CA GLN A 88 -4.12 20.84 -6.05
C GLN A 88 -4.59 20.75 -7.52
N ARG A 89 -4.15 21.69 -8.36
CA ARG A 89 -4.36 21.65 -9.81
C ARG A 89 -3.13 21.10 -10.52
N ILE A 90 -3.35 20.17 -11.45
CA ILE A 90 -2.31 19.65 -12.34
C ILE A 90 -2.45 20.34 -13.71
N VAL A 91 -1.38 20.96 -14.20
CA VAL A 91 -1.35 21.59 -15.53
C VAL A 91 -0.82 20.57 -16.53
N LEU A 92 -1.57 20.33 -17.61
CA LEU A 92 -1.21 19.37 -18.65
C LEU A 92 -0.37 20.04 -19.75
N ASN A 93 0.53 19.26 -20.36
CA ASN A 93 1.29 19.69 -21.53
C ASN A 93 0.49 19.54 -22.84
N SER A 94 -0.57 18.73 -22.83
CA SER A 94 -1.43 18.43 -23.98
C SER A 94 -2.82 17.99 -23.50
N ASP A 95 -3.84 18.33 -24.27
CA ASP A 95 -5.24 17.98 -24.00
C ASP A 95 -5.65 16.61 -24.60
N LEU A 96 -4.71 15.89 -25.22
CA LEU A 96 -4.97 14.56 -25.75
C LEU A 96 -5.03 13.53 -24.61
N PRO A 97 -6.16 12.81 -24.43
CA PRO A 97 -6.27 11.83 -23.37
C PRO A 97 -5.45 10.58 -23.66
N VAL A 98 -4.86 10.01 -22.61
CA VAL A 98 -4.16 8.72 -22.66
C VAL A 98 -5.01 7.68 -21.94
N SER A 99 -5.46 6.67 -22.67
CA SER A 99 -6.23 5.56 -22.13
C SER A 99 -5.56 4.23 -22.47
N LEU A 100 -4.95 3.61 -21.47
CA LEU A 100 -4.26 2.33 -21.57
C LEU A 100 -5.14 1.20 -21.03
N ARG A 101 -4.96 0.00 -21.59
CA ARG A 101 -5.71 -1.17 -21.16
C ARG A 101 -5.22 -1.70 -19.81
N PRO A 102 -6.13 -2.07 -18.90
CA PRO A 102 -5.79 -2.79 -17.69
C PRO A 102 -5.00 -4.08 -17.94
N TYR A 103 -4.13 -4.46 -16.99
CA TYR A 103 -3.34 -5.69 -17.00
C TYR A 103 -4.16 -6.88 -16.54
N CYS A 104 -4.02 -8.02 -17.20
CA CYS A 104 -4.62 -9.28 -16.74
C CYS A 104 -4.13 -9.64 -15.33
N THR A 105 -5.05 -10.05 -14.45
CA THR A 105 -4.75 -10.56 -13.10
C THR A 105 -5.39 -11.93 -12.87
N SER A 106 -4.85 -12.68 -11.91
CA SER A 106 -5.46 -13.93 -11.47
C SER A 106 -6.73 -13.67 -10.63
N PRO A 107 -7.63 -14.65 -10.49
CA PRO A 107 -8.85 -14.49 -9.68
C PRO A 107 -8.59 -14.15 -8.21
N VAL A 108 -7.46 -14.63 -7.65
CA VAL A 108 -7.09 -14.36 -6.25
C VAL A 108 -6.64 -12.91 -6.09
N GLU A 109 -5.84 -12.40 -7.02
CA GLU A 109 -5.41 -11.00 -7.02
C GLU A 109 -6.61 -10.07 -7.24
N GLU A 110 -7.51 -10.41 -8.17
CA GLU A 110 -8.73 -9.66 -8.40
C GLU A 110 -9.58 -9.51 -7.13
N GLN A 111 -9.76 -10.59 -6.38
CA GLN A 111 -10.51 -10.55 -5.12
C GLN A 111 -9.86 -9.65 -4.08
N GLU A 112 -8.54 -9.72 -3.94
CA GLU A 112 -7.80 -8.89 -2.97
C GLU A 112 -7.84 -7.41 -3.35
N ILE A 113 -7.62 -7.10 -4.63
CA ILE A 113 -7.69 -5.73 -5.13
C ILE A 113 -9.12 -5.19 -4.90
N ARG A 114 -10.17 -6.01 -5.08
CA ARG A 114 -11.57 -5.62 -4.82
C ARG A 114 -11.83 -5.27 -3.37
N SER A 115 -11.34 -6.13 -2.48
CA SER A 115 -11.38 -5.89 -1.02
C SER A 115 -10.67 -4.60 -0.62
N GLN A 116 -9.56 -4.24 -1.28
CA GLN A 116 -8.84 -2.99 -0.99
C GLN A 116 -9.57 -1.77 -1.55
N VAL A 117 -10.05 -1.82 -2.80
CA VAL A 117 -10.79 -0.73 -3.44
C VAL A 117 -12.05 -0.39 -2.65
N GLU A 118 -12.81 -1.38 -2.20
CA GLU A 118 -14.01 -1.18 -1.40
C GLU A 118 -13.71 -0.46 -0.07
N LYS A 119 -12.62 -0.83 0.62
CA LYS A 119 -12.19 -0.16 1.85
C LYS A 119 -11.78 1.29 1.61
N LEU A 120 -11.10 1.57 0.49
CA LEU A 120 -10.72 2.93 0.11
C LEU A 120 -11.93 3.79 -0.26
N LEU A 121 -12.94 3.22 -0.94
CA LEU A 121 -14.20 3.88 -1.24
C LEU A 121 -14.98 4.20 0.05
N GLN A 122 -15.09 3.22 0.96
CA GLN A 122 -15.74 3.42 2.26
C GLN A 122 -15.03 4.48 3.11
N ALA A 123 -13.70 4.55 3.04
CA ALA A 123 -12.90 5.57 3.71
C ALA A 123 -12.97 6.95 3.04
N GLY A 124 -13.59 7.07 1.85
CA GLY A 124 -13.68 8.32 1.10
C GLY A 124 -12.36 8.80 0.49
N LEU A 125 -11.35 7.93 0.41
CA LEU A 125 -10.02 8.26 -0.12
C LEU A 125 -9.98 8.25 -1.66
N ILE A 126 -10.89 7.48 -2.29
CA ILE A 126 -11.07 7.44 -3.73
C ILE A 126 -12.56 7.62 -4.08
N LYS A 127 -12.84 7.97 -5.33
CA LYS A 127 -14.20 8.14 -5.85
C LYS A 127 -14.31 7.61 -7.27
N GLU A 128 -15.50 7.19 -7.63
CA GLU A 128 -15.81 6.81 -9.00
C GLU A 128 -15.76 8.04 -9.93
N SER A 129 -15.29 7.84 -11.15
CA SER A 129 -15.23 8.92 -12.15
C SER A 129 -15.26 8.38 -13.58
N ASN A 130 -15.89 9.16 -14.47
CA ASN A 130 -15.93 8.88 -15.90
C ASN A 130 -14.85 9.71 -16.61
N SER A 131 -13.60 9.26 -16.52
CA SER A 131 -12.43 9.96 -17.07
C SER A 131 -12.04 9.45 -18.46
N PRO A 132 -11.70 10.33 -19.42
CA PRO A 132 -11.09 9.91 -20.68
C PRO A 132 -9.63 9.44 -20.51
N TYR A 133 -9.03 9.68 -19.34
CA TYR A 133 -7.68 9.22 -18.98
C TYR A 133 -7.75 7.90 -18.20
N SER A 134 -6.93 6.94 -18.60
CA SER A 134 -6.76 5.65 -17.91
C SER A 134 -5.30 5.19 -17.96
N SER A 135 -4.72 4.97 -16.79
CA SER A 135 -3.41 4.31 -16.63
C SER A 135 -3.64 2.80 -16.50
N PRO A 136 -2.72 1.92 -16.95
CA PRO A 136 -2.95 0.49 -16.87
C PRO A 136 -2.88 0.05 -15.40
N TYR A 137 -4.02 -0.36 -14.88
CA TYR A 137 -4.18 -1.00 -13.57
C TYR A 137 -4.57 -2.47 -13.77
N PRO A 138 -4.50 -3.32 -12.73
CA PRO A 138 -5.12 -4.65 -12.75
C PRO A 138 -6.54 -4.70 -13.34
N SER A 139 -6.89 -5.80 -14.03
CA SER A 139 -7.78 -5.88 -15.20
C SER A 139 -9.23 -5.38 -15.12
N TRP A 140 -9.72 -4.87 -14.01
CA TRP A 140 -11.17 -4.77 -13.78
C TRP A 140 -11.62 -3.48 -13.10
N ILE A 141 -10.72 -2.53 -12.82
CA ILE A 141 -11.12 -1.15 -12.47
C ILE A 141 -11.56 -0.45 -13.77
N VAL A 142 -12.79 -0.71 -14.20
CA VAL A 142 -13.46 0.07 -15.23
C VAL A 142 -14.80 0.50 -14.64
N TYR A 143 -14.93 1.80 -14.37
CA TYR A 143 -16.17 2.47 -13.97
C TYR A 143 -17.18 2.50 -15.12
#